data_AF-A0A1F9MG06-F1
#
_entry.id   AF-A0A1F9MG06-F1
#
_cell.length_a   1.000
_cell.length_b   1.000
_cell.length_c   1.000
_cell.angle_alpha   90.00
_cell.angle_beta   90.00
_cell.angle_gamma   90.00
#
_symmetry.space_group_name_H-M   'P 1'
#
loop_
_entity.id
_entity.type
_entity.pdbx_description
1 polymer ?
#
loop_
_entity_poly.entity_id
_entity_poly.type
_entity_poly.pdbx_seq_one_letter_code
_entity_poly.pdbx_strand_id
1 'polypeptide(L)' 'MFGLGTTEIVVILAIVVILFGGRKLPQLGRGLAEGIRNFRLGLREEEDSPDSKKNDEAPPDMEKRDRDPQ' A
#
# COMPACT_ATOMS: atom_id res chain seq x y z
N MET A 1 -33.17 -0.80 12.95
CA MET A 1 -32.74 0.62 12.95
C MET A 1 -31.58 0.81 13.92
N PHE A 2 -30.40 0.29 13.58
CA PHE A 2 -29.17 0.53 14.35
C PHE A 2 -28.01 0.54 13.34
N GLY A 3 -27.92 1.61 12.57
CA GLY A 3 -26.70 1.92 11.84
C GLY A 3 -25.81 2.68 12.80
N LEU A 4 -24.58 2.23 12.99
CA LEU A 4 -23.57 3.04 13.67
C LEU A 4 -23.36 4.28 12.81
N GLY A 5 -24.01 5.37 13.19
CA GLY A 5 -23.85 6.65 12.55
C GLY A 5 -22.48 7.24 12.87
N THR A 6 -22.14 8.29 12.15
CA THR A 6 -20.88 9.02 12.34
C THR A 6 -20.76 9.53 13.78
N THR A 7 -21.89 9.93 14.39
CA THR A 7 -21.96 10.38 15.78
C THR A 7 -21.61 9.27 16.78
N GLU A 8 -22.18 8.08 16.63
CA GLU A 8 -21.91 6.94 17.51
C GLU A 8 -20.44 6.52 17.44
N ILE A 9 -19.84 6.50 16.24
CA ILE A 9 -18.41 6.20 16.07
C ILE A 9 -17.54 7.24 16.80
N VAL A 10 -17.88 8.53 16.70
CA VAL A 10 -17.14 9.60 17.39
C VAL A 10 -17.24 9.46 18.91
N VAL A 11 -18.41 9.12 19.44
CA VAL A 11 -18.60 8.90 20.89
C VAL A 11 -17.77 7.70 21.37
N ILE A 12 -17.78 6.59 20.65
CA ILE A 12 -16.96 5.41 20.98
C ILE A 12 -15.47 5.77 20.93
N LEU A 13 -15.03 6.49 19.89
CA LEU A 13 -13.66 6.94 19.75
C LEU A 13 -13.23 7.84 20.93
N ALA A 14 -14.10 8.75 21.35
CA ALA A 14 -13.85 9.63 22.49
C ALA A 14 -13.66 8.83 23.79
N ILE A 15 -14.48 7.81 24.04
CA ILE A 15 -14.33 6.92 25.21
C ILE A 15 -12.99 6.19 25.16
N VAL A 16 -12.62 5.62 24.00
CA VAL A 16 -11.33 4.94 23.82
C VAL A 16 -10.16 5.89 24.07
N VAL A 17 -10.22 7.13 23.56
CA VAL A 17 -9.20 8.16 23.80
C VAL A 17 -9.09 8.51 25.29
N ILE A 18 -10.19 8.54 26.04
CA ILE A 18 -10.17 8.81 27.48
C ILE A 18 -9.52 7.64 28.24
N LEU A 19 -9.88 6.39 27.91
CA LEU A 19 -9.35 5.20 28.59
C LEU A 19 -7.87 4.97 28.32
N PHE A 20 -7.44 5.10 27.07
CA PHE A 20 -6.04 4.86 26.68
C PHE A 20 -5.19 6.14 26.74
N GLY A 21 -5.82 7.31 26.78
CA GLY A 21 -5.17 8.62 26.69
C GLY A 21 -4.80 8.99 25.25
N GLY A 22 -4.92 10.28 24.91
CA GLY A 22 -4.62 10.79 23.56
C GLY A 22 -3.18 10.60 23.08
N ARG A 23 -2.25 10.20 23.96
CA ARG A 23 -0.85 9.93 23.61
C ARG A 23 -0.60 8.48 23.18
N LYS A 24 -1.38 7.50 23.63
CA LYS A 24 -1.12 6.07 23.34
C LYS A 24 -1.59 5.66 21.95
N LEU A 25 -2.74 6.16 21.49
CA LEU A 25 -3.26 5.89 20.13
C LEU A 25 -2.27 6.26 19.01
N PRO A 26 -1.71 7.48 18.94
CA PRO A 26 -0.75 7.83 17.90
C PRO A 26 0.57 7.06 18.04
N GLN A 27 0.98 6.71 19.26
CA GLN A 27 2.18 5.91 19.50
C GLN A 27 2.01 4.47 18.95
N LEU A 28 0.85 3.84 19.21
CA LEU A 28 0.52 2.52 18.66
C LEU A 28 0.35 2.56 17.14
N GLY A 29 -0.29 3.60 16.62
CA GLY A 29 -0.49 3.79 15.18
C GLY A 29 0.82 3.91 14.39
N ARG A 30 1.83 4.61 14.94
CA ARG A 30 3.16 4.72 14.30
C ARG A 30 3.85 3.36 14.17
N GLY A 31 3.86 2.56 15.24
CA GLY A 31 4.45 1.22 15.20
C GLY A 31 3.75 0.27 14.24
N LEU A 32 2.40 0.31 14.20
CA LEU A 32 1.61 -0.46 13.23
C LEU A 32 1.86 0.00 11.79
N ALA A 33 1.94 1.32 11.55
CA ALA A 33 2.19 1.86 10.22
C ALA A 33 3.59 1.49 9.70
N GLU A 34 4.61 1.54 10.54
CA GLU A 34 5.97 1.08 10.19
C GLU A 34 5.98 -0.42 9.89
N GLY A 35 5.30 -1.24 10.70
CA GLY A 35 5.15 -2.67 10.45
C GLY A 35 4.49 -2.97 9.11
N ILE A 36 3.35 -2.31 8.81
CA ILE A 36 2.64 -2.45 7.54
C ILE A 36 3.53 -1.99 6.37
N ARG A 37 4.26 -0.88 6.52
CA ARG A 37 5.16 -0.36 5.48
C ARG A 37 6.26 -1.37 5.15
N ASN A 38 6.92 -1.91 6.17
CA ASN A 38 7.99 -2.91 5.99
C ASN A 38 7.44 -4.22 5.41
N PHE A 39 6.23 -4.63 5.82
CA PHE A 39 5.55 -5.79 5.27
C PHE A 39 5.24 -5.62 3.77
N ARG A 40 4.71 -4.45 3.37
CA ARG A 40 4.45 -4.16 1.94
C ARG A 40 5.73 -4.05 1.11
N LEU A 41 6.83 -3.59 1.70
CA LEU A 41 8.13 -3.54 1.03
C LEU A 41 8.66 -4.95 0.77
N GLY A 42 8.64 -5.83 1.78
CA GLY A 42 9.08 -7.22 1.61
C GLY A 42 8.27 -7.99 0.56
N LEU A 43 6.95 -7.79 0.51
CA LEU A 43 6.10 -8.39 -0.53
C LEU A 43 6.47 -7.92 -1.94
N ARG A 44 6.85 -6.65 -2.11
CA ARG A 44 7.27 -6.11 -3.42
C ARG A 44 8.65 -6.60 -3.83
N GLU A 45 9.54 -6.80 -2.87
CA GLU A 45 10.89 -7.32 -3.11
C GLU A 45 10.85 -8.80 -3.54
N GLU A 46 9.87 -9.57 -3.03
CA GLU A 46 9.55 -10.91 -3.54
C GLU A 46 8.94 -10.90 -4.96
N GLU A 47 8.05 -9.95 -5.26
CA GLU A 47 7.45 -9.80 -6.61
C GLU A 47 8.47 -9.37 -7.68
N ASP A 48 9.51 -8.60 -7.32
CA ASP A 48 10.55 -8.11 -8.25
C ASP A 48 11.74 -9.09 -8.39
N SER A 49 11.65 -10.28 -7.80
CA SER A 49 12.62 -11.35 -8.04
C SER A 49 12.56 -11.81 -9.51
N PRO A 50 13.71 -12.05 -10.17
CA PRO A 50 13.81 -12.28 -11.61
C PRO A 50 13.08 -13.55 -12.12
N ASP A 51 12.53 -14.36 -11.23
CA ASP A 51 11.75 -15.57 -11.57
C ASP A 51 10.30 -15.25 -12.00
N SER A 52 9.77 -14.06 -11.70
CA SER A 52 8.36 -13.70 -12.00
C SER A 52 8.15 -12.73 -13.18
N LYS A 53 9.23 -12.27 -13.86
CA LYS A 53 9.13 -11.40 -15.05
C LYS A 53 9.29 -12.14 -16.39
N LYS A 54 8.55 -13.22 -16.60
CA LYS A 54 8.52 -13.89 -17.92
C LYS A 54 7.12 -14.03 -18.49
N ASN A 55 6.32 -12.95 -18.51
CA ASN A 55 5.07 -12.98 -19.29
C ASN A 55 4.57 -11.67 -19.90
N ASP A 56 5.29 -10.54 -19.82
CA ASP A 56 4.84 -9.31 -20.49
C ASP A 56 5.97 -8.64 -21.29
N GLU A 57 6.56 -9.38 -22.21
CA GLU A 57 7.34 -8.79 -23.30
C GLU A 57 6.79 -9.32 -24.64
N ALA A 58 5.74 -8.64 -25.11
CA ALA A 58 5.32 -8.68 -26.51
C ALA A 58 6.42 -8.00 -27.39
N PRO A 59 6.53 -8.40 -28.67
CA PRO A 59 7.79 -8.45 -29.43
C PRO A 59 8.42 -7.08 -29.73
N PRO A 60 9.74 -7.04 -30.06
CA PRO A 60 10.42 -5.81 -30.41
C PRO A 60 9.91 -5.28 -31.76
N ASP A 61 9.14 -4.20 -31.72
CA ASP A 61 8.91 -3.33 -32.88
C ASP A 61 10.21 -2.59 -33.22
N MET A 62 11.13 -3.27 -33.89
CA MET A 62 12.28 -2.69 -34.57
C MET A 62 12.61 -3.46 -35.86
N GLU A 63 11.63 -3.55 -36.78
CA GLU A 63 11.88 -4.02 -38.14
C GLU A 63 11.54 -2.86 -39.11
N LYS A 64 12.61 -2.25 -39.64
CA LYS A 64 12.66 -1.37 -40.83
C LYS A 64 12.17 0.07 -40.69
N ARG A 65 13.01 0.89 -40.05
CA ARG A 65 13.12 2.31 -40.41
C ARG A 65 14.31 2.47 -41.36
N ASP A 66 13.98 2.56 -42.64
CA ASP A 66 14.65 3.37 -43.64
C ASP A 66 16.19 3.33 -43.65
N ARG A 67 16.76 2.40 -44.43
CA ARG A 67 18.05 2.69 -45.06
C ARG A 67 17.82 3.78 -46.10
N ASP A 68 18.37 4.95 -45.82
CA ASP A 68 18.46 6.08 -46.75
C ASP A 68 18.95 5.63 -48.15
N PRO A 69 18.35 6.16 -49.22
CA PRO A 69 18.95 6.19 -50.55
C PRO A 69 19.79 7.46 -50.72
N GLN A 70 21.11 7.35 -50.66
CA GLN A 70 22.07 8.26 -51.28
C GLN A 70 23.26 7.44 -51.82
#